data_AF-A0A9P1GZU4-F1
#
_entry.id   AF-A0A9P1GZU4-F1
#
_cell.length_a   1.000
_cell.length_b   1.000
_cell.length_c   1.000
_cell.angle_alpha   90.00
_cell.angle_beta   90.00
_cell.angle_gamma   90.00
#
_symmetry.space_group_name_H-M   'P 1'
#
loop_
_entity.id
_entity.type
_entity.pdbx_description
1 polymer ?
#
loop_
_entity_poly.entity_id
_entity_poly.type
_entity_poly.pdbx_seq_one_letter_code
_entity_poly.pdbx_strand_id
1 'polypeptide(L)'
;MAVNVCYMVVVPKENQISDNVAQQFFQRTFGVLGDDDTGERVLNAFLAISSLGNIIVMTYTASRMKQEIAKQGFLPFAQFFATDRDFSLGRLLRWFQGRNYFTSLLQHKWFSPETHTEKTPVGALFLHFVSCMILIAATSRLHPDDSYVILSSSSAYLFPAFFGLLLALGILILRFGTPPATAPVSTPLHPSVPGSHHHQYAAKRTWAQMTEGTVNPTLSVRSNVAWFVVPTISCSVLALSSFWFLGFLARAKRRERKRHQEFVIERSPEFEFAEGDDGFHGGEDGNDAGRRAGGLILTHETVSHVWRGKDTMELERMADAPVAEVQKPPAFVNNNPYAGTDFEGMGR
;
A
#
# COMPACT_ATOMS: atom_id res chain seq x y z
N MET A 1 -23.10 6.23 11.38
CA MET A 1 -24.56 6.45 11.44
C MET A 1 -24.98 7.26 12.67
N ALA A 2 -24.61 6.88 13.90
CA ALA A 2 -24.98 7.63 15.12
C ALA A 2 -24.57 9.13 15.09
N VAL A 3 -23.37 9.44 14.60
CA VAL A 3 -22.89 10.83 14.46
C VAL A 3 -23.79 11.68 13.55
N ASN A 4 -24.28 11.11 12.45
CA ASN A 4 -25.21 11.82 11.54
C ASN A 4 -26.55 12.11 12.24
N VAL A 5 -27.03 11.18 13.08
CA VAL A 5 -28.24 11.40 13.89
C VAL A 5 -28.03 12.54 14.88
N CYS A 6 -26.88 12.60 15.56
CA CYS A 6 -26.55 13.69 16.47
C CYS A 6 -26.54 15.06 15.76
N TYR A 7 -25.95 15.16 14.57
CA TYR A 7 -26.02 16.38 13.76
C TYR A 7 -27.46 16.81 13.46
N MET A 8 -28.31 15.84 13.10
CA MET A 8 -29.70 16.11 12.72
C MET A 8 -30.59 16.50 13.91
N VAL A 9 -30.25 16.06 15.12
CA VAL A 9 -30.98 16.39 16.35
C VAL A 9 -30.59 17.77 16.88
N VAL A 10 -29.31 18.14 16.79
CA VAL A 10 -28.79 19.38 17.39
C VAL A 10 -28.93 20.59 16.46
N VAL A 11 -28.82 20.40 15.14
CA VAL A 11 -28.89 21.49 14.16
C VAL A 11 -30.31 21.59 13.59
N PRO A 12 -30.99 22.74 13.65
CA PRO A 12 -32.31 22.94 13.04
C PRO A 12 -32.31 22.72 11.52
N LYS A 13 -33.45 22.26 10.98
CA LYS A 13 -33.58 21.89 9.55
C LYS A 13 -33.23 23.04 8.60
N GLU A 14 -33.64 24.28 8.90
CA GLU A 14 -33.28 25.44 8.08
C GLU A 14 -31.76 25.64 7.94
N ASN A 15 -31.00 25.42 9.01
CA ASN A 15 -29.56 25.62 9.05
C ASN A 15 -28.80 24.42 8.49
N GLN A 16 -29.41 23.23 8.44
CA GLN A 16 -28.79 22.05 7.81
C GLN A 16 -28.61 22.20 6.29
N ILE A 17 -29.46 23.02 5.66
CA ILE A 17 -29.49 23.19 4.20
C ILE A 17 -28.66 24.41 3.79
N SER A 18 -28.65 25.46 4.62
CA SER A 18 -28.02 26.75 4.31
C SER A 18 -26.58 26.87 4.79
N ASP A 19 -26.25 26.25 5.93
CA ASP A 19 -24.99 26.45 6.62
C ASP A 19 -24.14 25.18 6.73
N ASN A 20 -22.89 25.36 7.18
CA ASN A 20 -22.04 24.24 7.57
C ASN A 20 -22.57 23.57 8.84
N VAL A 21 -23.17 22.39 8.68
CA VAL A 21 -23.79 21.60 9.76
C VAL A 21 -22.81 21.31 10.91
N ALA A 22 -21.54 21.09 10.61
CA ALA A 22 -20.54 20.81 11.63
C ALA A 22 -20.24 22.06 12.49
N GLN A 23 -20.14 23.23 11.87
CA GLN A 23 -19.94 24.50 12.58
C GLN A 23 -21.13 24.81 13.49
N GLN A 24 -22.35 24.71 12.96
CA GLN A 24 -23.59 24.94 13.73
C GLN A 24 -23.72 23.97 14.92
N PHE A 25 -23.32 22.71 14.74
CA PHE A 25 -23.31 21.73 15.82
C PHE A 25 -22.32 22.12 16.92
N PHE A 26 -21.07 22.38 16.57
CA PHE A 26 -20.04 22.71 17.56
C PHE A 26 -20.32 24.04 18.27
N GLN A 27 -20.83 25.05 17.57
CA GLN A 27 -21.24 26.30 18.20
C GLN A 27 -22.39 26.09 19.21
N ARG A 28 -23.38 25.26 18.87
CA ARG A 28 -24.51 24.98 19.77
C ARG A 28 -24.18 24.06 20.93
N THR A 29 -23.18 23.17 20.79
CA THR A 29 -22.75 22.27 21.86
C THR A 29 -21.68 22.89 22.76
N PHE A 30 -20.65 23.50 22.18
CA PHE A 30 -19.47 24.01 22.91
C PHE A 30 -19.45 25.53 23.06
N GLY A 31 -20.20 26.28 22.25
CA GLY A 31 -20.34 27.74 22.43
C GLY A 31 -21.11 28.11 23.69
N VAL A 32 -21.81 27.17 24.32
CA VAL A 32 -22.47 27.36 25.62
C VAL A 32 -21.47 27.30 26.79
N LEU A 33 -20.26 26.74 26.59
CA LEU A 33 -19.27 26.52 27.65
C LEU A 33 -18.24 27.67 27.84
N GLY A 34 -18.26 28.72 27.03
CA GLY A 34 -17.29 29.83 27.10
C GLY A 34 -17.65 31.01 26.19
N ASP A 35 -16.73 31.98 26.00
CA ASP A 35 -16.89 33.11 25.07
C ASP A 35 -17.36 32.67 23.68
N ASP A 36 -18.01 33.58 22.94
CA ASP A 36 -18.74 33.36 21.67
C ASP A 36 -17.99 32.51 20.61
N ASP A 37 -16.65 32.45 20.64
CA ASP A 37 -15.81 31.75 19.65
C ASP A 37 -15.25 30.38 20.12
N THR A 38 -15.59 29.93 21.34
CA THR A 38 -15.00 28.70 21.91
C THR A 38 -15.32 27.44 21.07
N GLY A 39 -16.57 27.33 20.59
CA GLY A 39 -16.99 26.20 19.77
C GLY A 39 -16.30 26.12 18.41
N GLU A 40 -16.09 27.27 17.75
CA GLU A 40 -15.40 27.35 16.46
C GLU A 40 -13.92 27.01 16.59
N ARG A 41 -13.24 27.50 17.63
CA ARG A 41 -11.84 27.16 17.92
C ARG A 41 -11.63 25.66 18.14
N VAL A 42 -12.54 25.02 18.90
CA VAL A 42 -12.49 23.58 19.15
C VAL A 42 -12.70 22.79 17.85
N LEU A 43 -13.69 23.18 17.04
CA LEU A 43 -13.91 22.56 15.73
C LEU A 43 -12.68 22.69 14.83
N ASN A 44 -12.12 23.90 14.70
CA ASN A 44 -10.94 24.17 13.90
C ASN A 44 -9.72 23.35 14.37
N ALA A 45 -9.55 23.16 15.69
CA ALA A 45 -8.51 22.30 16.24
C ALA A 45 -8.70 20.82 15.84
N PHE A 46 -9.93 20.29 15.94
CA PHE A 46 -10.21 18.91 15.51
C PHE A 46 -10.03 18.72 14.00
N LEU A 47 -10.46 19.69 13.19
CA LEU A 47 -10.23 19.69 11.74
C LEU A 47 -8.73 19.72 11.41
N ALA A 48 -7.95 20.54 12.11
CA ALA A 48 -6.50 20.59 11.95
C ALA A 48 -5.84 19.25 12.30
N ILE A 49 -6.18 18.64 13.44
CA ILE A 49 -5.63 17.34 13.85
C ILE A 49 -6.02 16.22 12.86
N SER A 50 -7.29 16.19 12.45
CA SER A 50 -7.80 15.20 11.48
C SER A 50 -7.12 15.33 10.13
N SER A 51 -7.01 16.56 9.60
CA SER A 51 -6.34 16.84 8.33
C SER A 51 -4.85 16.49 8.38
N LEU A 52 -4.16 16.81 9.47
CA LEU A 52 -2.76 16.44 9.69
C LEU A 52 -2.57 14.92 9.66
N GLY A 53 -3.40 14.17 10.41
CA GLY A 53 -3.35 12.71 10.42
C GLY A 53 -3.55 12.12 9.02
N ASN A 54 -4.54 12.63 8.27
CA ASN A 54 -4.79 12.21 6.90
C ASN A 54 -3.60 12.50 5.97
N ILE A 55 -2.98 13.68 6.08
CA ILE A 55 -1.78 14.03 5.29
C ILE A 55 -0.63 13.08 5.60
N ILE A 56 -0.38 12.76 6.88
CA ILE A 56 0.70 11.84 7.28
C ILE A 56 0.47 10.45 6.67
N VAL A 57 -0.72 9.88 6.83
CA VAL A 57 -1.06 8.55 6.30
C VAL A 57 -0.94 8.54 4.77
N MET A 58 -1.54 9.51 4.09
CA MET A 58 -1.50 9.59 2.63
C MET A 58 -0.07 9.78 2.10
N THR A 59 0.75 10.59 2.77
CA THR A 59 2.15 10.80 2.40
C THR A 59 2.94 9.51 2.51
N TYR A 60 2.76 8.76 3.61
CA TYR A 60 3.40 7.47 3.81
C TYR A 60 3.00 6.47 2.72
N THR A 61 1.70 6.25 2.52
CA THR A 61 1.16 5.32 1.52
C THR A 61 1.62 5.69 0.11
N ALA A 62 1.55 6.97 -0.25
CA ALA A 62 1.94 7.44 -1.58
C ALA A 62 3.45 7.32 -1.83
N SER A 63 4.28 7.38 -0.78
CA SER A 63 5.74 7.19 -0.88
C SER A 63 6.08 5.71 -1.06
N ARG A 64 5.48 4.82 -0.25
CA ARG A 64 5.65 3.36 -0.41
C ARG A 64 5.15 2.88 -1.77
N MET A 65 4.00 3.33 -2.24
CA MET A 65 3.50 3.00 -3.58
C MET A 65 4.50 3.42 -4.67
N LYS A 66 5.08 4.62 -4.60
CA LYS A 66 6.09 5.09 -5.56
C LYS A 66 7.37 4.28 -5.50
N GLN A 67 7.80 3.86 -4.31
CA GLN A 67 8.94 2.98 -4.14
C GLN A 67 8.70 1.62 -4.82
N GLU A 68 7.54 1.01 -4.60
CA GLU A 68 7.19 -0.28 -5.22
C GLU A 68 7.07 -0.18 -6.74
N ILE A 69 6.58 0.94 -7.26
CA ILE A 69 6.59 1.23 -8.69
C ILE A 69 8.04 1.42 -9.19
N ALA A 70 8.89 2.11 -8.44
CA ALA A 70 10.30 2.29 -8.79
C ALA A 70 11.06 0.97 -8.83
N LYS A 71 10.75 0.01 -7.97
CA LYS A 71 11.31 -1.35 -8.01
C LYS A 71 11.04 -2.06 -9.34
N GLN A 72 10.01 -1.67 -10.10
CA GLN A 72 9.74 -2.20 -11.45
C GLN A 72 10.73 -1.69 -12.52
N GLY A 73 11.51 -0.64 -12.23
CA GLY A 73 12.65 -0.25 -13.05
C GLY A 73 12.36 0.49 -14.36
N PHE A 74 11.10 0.83 -14.65
CA PHE A 74 10.73 1.65 -15.80
C PHE A 74 10.74 3.17 -15.55
N LEU A 75 10.96 3.60 -14.29
CA LEU A 75 11.12 5.00 -13.93
C LEU A 75 12.55 5.50 -14.21
N PRO A 76 12.74 6.79 -14.54
CA PRO A 76 14.08 7.37 -14.55
C PRO A 76 14.65 7.37 -13.13
N PHE A 77 15.94 7.05 -12.98
CA PHE A 77 16.59 6.92 -11.67
C PHE A 77 15.89 5.96 -10.70
N ALA A 78 15.25 4.91 -11.24
CA ALA A 78 14.47 3.94 -10.47
C ALA A 78 15.22 3.37 -9.25
N GLN A 79 16.52 3.08 -9.37
CA GLN A 79 17.35 2.62 -8.25
C GLN A 79 17.36 3.61 -7.08
N PHE A 80 17.48 4.92 -7.34
CA PHE A 80 17.46 5.94 -6.28
C PHE A 80 16.11 5.97 -5.56
N PHE A 81 15.00 5.84 -6.29
CA PHE A 81 13.65 5.88 -5.72
C PHE A 81 13.22 4.58 -5.05
N ALA A 82 13.76 3.44 -5.48
CA ALA A 82 13.49 2.11 -4.93
C ALA A 82 14.25 1.84 -3.62
N THR A 83 15.39 2.50 -3.42
CA THR A 83 16.30 2.24 -2.29
C THR A 83 15.71 2.69 -0.95
N ASP A 84 15.68 1.77 0.01
CA ASP A 84 15.45 2.07 1.42
C ASP A 84 16.70 2.69 2.07
N ARG A 85 16.51 3.68 2.94
CA ARG A 85 17.60 4.30 3.69
C ARG A 85 17.29 4.33 5.18
N ASP A 86 18.35 4.20 5.96
CA ASP A 86 18.35 4.30 7.42
C ASP A 86 18.23 5.77 7.88
N PHE A 87 17.15 6.42 7.50
CA PHE A 87 16.79 7.77 7.92
C PHE A 87 15.54 7.69 8.78
N SER A 88 15.55 8.31 9.96
CA SER A 88 14.35 8.44 10.79
C SER A 88 14.36 9.79 11.50
N LEU A 89 13.19 10.26 11.93
CA LEU A 89 13.07 11.51 12.69
C LEU A 89 13.90 11.47 13.97
N GLY A 90 13.96 10.31 14.64
CA GLY A 90 14.86 10.11 15.78
C GLY A 90 16.34 10.29 15.44
N ARG A 91 16.81 9.77 14.31
CA ARG A 91 18.23 9.93 13.89
C ARG A 91 18.52 11.38 13.52
N LEU A 92 17.56 12.06 12.89
CA LEU A 92 17.65 13.51 12.62
C LEU A 92 17.71 14.31 13.92
N LEU A 93 16.86 14.00 14.90
CA LEU A 93 16.89 14.64 16.21
C LEU A 93 18.21 14.35 16.96
N ARG A 94 18.77 13.13 16.87
CA ARG A 94 20.11 12.81 17.41
C ARG A 94 21.20 13.67 16.76
N TRP A 95 21.09 13.98 15.48
CA TRP A 95 22.02 14.91 14.84
C TRP A 95 21.94 16.33 15.44
N PHE A 96 20.74 16.81 15.78
CA PHE A 96 20.55 18.08 16.50
C PHE A 96 20.92 18.02 17.99
N GLN A 97 20.93 16.84 18.59
CA GLN A 97 21.37 16.61 19.97
C GLN A 97 22.83 17.04 20.17
N GLY A 98 23.69 16.90 19.15
CA GLY A 98 25.06 17.41 19.16
C GLY A 98 25.18 18.94 19.37
N ARG A 99 24.06 19.66 19.34
CA ARG A 99 23.95 21.10 19.64
C ARG A 99 23.11 21.39 20.90
N ASN A 100 22.92 20.41 21.79
CA ASN A 100 22.11 20.48 23.03
C ASN A 100 20.59 20.67 22.83
N TYR A 101 20.05 20.41 21.64
CA TYR A 101 18.61 20.46 21.39
C TYR A 101 17.94 19.08 21.53
N PHE A 102 16.66 19.06 21.92
CA PHE A 102 15.77 17.88 21.89
C PHE A 102 16.19 16.65 22.72
N THR A 103 17.06 16.82 23.72
CA THR A 103 17.52 15.73 24.61
C THR A 103 16.37 15.03 25.34
N SER A 104 15.39 15.79 25.83
CA SER A 104 14.19 15.25 26.50
C SER A 104 13.26 14.50 25.54
N LEU A 105 13.15 14.94 24.28
CA LEU A 105 12.29 14.28 23.29
C LEU A 105 12.84 12.92 22.88
N LEU A 106 14.17 12.78 22.74
CA LEU A 106 14.83 11.52 22.38
C LEU A 106 14.77 10.45 23.48
N GLN A 107 14.46 10.82 24.72
CA GLN A 107 14.23 9.85 25.80
C GLN A 107 12.91 9.09 25.63
N HIS A 108 11.96 9.65 24.89
CA HIS A 108 10.72 8.95 24.59
C HIS A 108 10.96 7.85 23.55
N LYS A 109 10.45 6.64 23.86
CA LYS A 109 10.48 5.45 22.97
C LYS A 109 10.09 5.79 21.53
N TRP A 110 9.08 6.64 21.35
CA TRP A 110 8.57 7.02 20.04
C TRP A 110 9.59 7.75 19.16
N PHE A 111 10.52 8.49 19.75
CA PHE A 111 11.57 9.25 19.05
C PHE A 111 12.95 8.58 19.12
N SER A 112 13.10 7.47 19.84
CA SER A 112 14.34 6.71 19.88
C SER A 112 14.58 5.96 18.57
N PRO A 113 15.70 6.17 17.87
CA PRO A 113 16.03 5.45 16.64
C PRO A 113 16.10 3.93 16.76
N GLU A 114 16.45 3.44 17.95
CA GLU A 114 16.78 2.03 18.19
C GLU A 114 15.54 1.15 18.23
N THR A 115 14.37 1.75 18.44
CA THR A 115 13.09 1.04 18.46
C THR A 115 12.38 1.01 17.10
N HIS A 116 12.98 1.62 16.07
CA HIS A 116 12.42 1.68 14.72
C HIS A 116 13.33 0.95 13.74
N THR A 117 12.97 -0.30 13.41
CA THR A 117 13.70 -1.16 12.48
C THR A 117 13.31 -0.91 11.02
N GLU A 118 12.13 -0.31 10.78
CA GLU A 118 11.66 -0.07 9.42
C GLU A 118 12.46 1.04 8.73
N LYS A 119 13.10 0.69 7.62
CA LYS A 119 13.87 1.63 6.80
C LYS A 119 12.94 2.56 6.03
N THR A 120 13.35 3.82 5.89
CA THR A 120 12.51 4.86 5.26
C THR A 120 12.79 4.95 3.77
N PRO A 121 11.75 5.04 2.91
CA PRO A 121 11.92 5.19 1.47
C PRO A 121 12.20 6.65 1.10
N VAL A 122 13.37 7.16 1.51
CA VAL A 122 13.74 8.59 1.40
C VAL A 122 13.64 9.09 -0.04
N GLY A 123 14.08 8.29 -1.02
CA GLY A 123 14.00 8.66 -2.43
C GLY A 123 12.55 8.86 -2.88
N ALA A 124 11.67 7.91 -2.59
CA ALA A 124 10.26 8.00 -2.97
C ALA A 124 9.50 9.10 -2.20
N LEU A 125 9.86 9.33 -0.92
CA LEU A 125 9.34 10.45 -0.14
C LEU A 125 9.74 11.80 -0.75
N PHE A 126 11.00 11.95 -1.16
CA PHE A 126 11.47 13.14 -1.85
C PHE A 126 10.74 13.35 -3.19
N LEU A 127 10.57 12.27 -3.97
CA LEU A 127 9.80 12.32 -5.21
C LEU A 127 8.36 12.79 -4.97
N HIS A 128 7.72 12.27 -3.92
CA HIS A 128 6.39 12.70 -3.54
C HIS A 128 6.35 14.17 -3.11
N PHE A 129 7.28 14.60 -2.26
CA PHE A 129 7.40 15.99 -1.83
C PHE A 129 7.55 16.96 -3.01
N VAL A 130 8.46 16.68 -3.95
CA VAL A 130 8.66 17.50 -5.15
C VAL A 130 7.39 17.51 -6.00
N SER A 131 6.72 16.37 -6.18
CA SER A 131 5.46 16.32 -6.93
C SER A 131 4.37 17.19 -6.29
N CYS A 132 4.26 17.19 -4.95
CA CYS A 132 3.32 18.04 -4.23
C CYS A 132 3.67 19.52 -4.38
N MET A 133 4.95 19.89 -4.29
CA MET A 133 5.40 21.27 -4.51
C MET A 133 5.07 21.77 -5.92
N ILE A 134 5.25 20.92 -6.94
CA ILE A 134 4.88 21.27 -8.31
C ILE A 134 3.37 21.50 -8.42
N LEU A 135 2.54 20.62 -7.85
CA LEU A 135 1.08 20.77 -7.87
C LEU A 135 0.62 22.04 -7.14
N ILE A 136 1.18 22.33 -5.96
CA ILE A 136 0.89 23.54 -5.19
C ILE A 136 1.33 24.79 -5.98
N ALA A 137 2.51 24.77 -6.57
CA ALA A 137 3.00 25.88 -7.40
C ALA A 137 2.10 26.09 -8.63
N ALA A 138 1.64 25.01 -9.27
CA ALA A 138 0.77 25.06 -10.44
C ALA A 138 -0.61 25.69 -10.14
N THR A 139 -1.14 25.49 -8.93
CA THR A 139 -2.43 26.08 -8.51
C THR A 139 -2.29 27.35 -7.67
N SER A 140 -1.07 27.81 -7.37
CA SER A 140 -0.80 28.92 -6.44
C SER A 140 -1.48 30.25 -6.79
N ARG A 141 -1.85 30.47 -8.05
CA ARG A 141 -2.52 31.69 -8.52
C ARG A 141 -4.04 31.61 -8.50
N LEU A 142 -4.61 30.45 -8.17
CA LEU A 142 -6.05 30.24 -8.13
C LEU A 142 -6.58 30.57 -6.73
N HIS A 143 -7.89 30.81 -6.62
CA HIS A 143 -8.53 30.93 -5.32
C HIS A 143 -8.40 29.61 -4.55
N PRO A 144 -8.34 29.61 -3.20
CA PRO A 144 -8.17 28.37 -2.41
C PRO A 144 -9.24 27.32 -2.72
N ASP A 145 -10.49 27.74 -2.90
CA ASP A 145 -11.60 26.84 -3.23
C ASP A 145 -11.41 26.19 -4.61
N ASP A 146 -11.05 26.99 -5.62
CA ASP A 146 -10.80 26.48 -6.98
C ASP A 146 -9.59 25.55 -7.02
N SER A 147 -8.53 25.89 -6.27
CA SER A 147 -7.33 25.05 -6.11
C SER A 147 -7.70 23.70 -5.51
N TYR A 148 -8.49 23.72 -4.44
CA TYR A 148 -8.98 22.52 -3.77
C TYR A 148 -9.81 21.66 -4.73
N VAL A 149 -10.77 22.27 -5.44
CA VAL A 149 -11.64 21.56 -6.39
C VAL A 149 -10.82 20.94 -7.52
N ILE A 150 -9.86 21.67 -8.11
CA ILE A 150 -9.03 21.14 -9.21
C ILE A 150 -8.18 19.96 -8.72
N LEU A 151 -7.46 20.11 -7.61
CA LEU A 151 -6.55 19.07 -7.12
C LEU A 151 -7.33 17.83 -6.65
N SER A 152 -8.39 18.02 -5.87
CA SER A 152 -9.22 16.92 -5.36
C SER A 152 -9.96 16.21 -6.49
N SER A 153 -10.55 16.95 -7.44
CA SER A 153 -11.25 16.36 -8.58
C SER A 153 -10.28 15.66 -9.52
N SER A 154 -9.10 16.23 -9.78
CA SER A 154 -8.08 15.56 -10.62
C SER A 154 -7.59 14.26 -9.98
N SER A 155 -7.38 14.26 -8.66
CA SER A 155 -7.05 13.05 -7.90
C SER A 155 -8.17 12.01 -7.99
N ALA A 156 -9.43 12.41 -7.81
CA ALA A 156 -10.59 11.52 -7.91
C ALA A 156 -10.77 10.94 -9.33
N TYR A 157 -10.54 11.73 -10.37
CA TYR A 157 -10.59 11.25 -11.75
C TYR A 157 -9.46 10.24 -12.05
N LEU A 158 -8.24 10.52 -11.60
CA LEU A 158 -7.07 9.67 -11.88
C LEU A 158 -7.08 8.37 -11.08
N PHE A 159 -7.45 8.41 -9.80
CA PHE A 159 -7.36 7.25 -8.92
C PHE A 159 -8.66 6.45 -8.91
N PRO A 160 -9.72 6.85 -8.17
CA PRO A 160 -10.91 6.03 -8.05
C PRO A 160 -11.70 5.90 -9.36
N ALA A 161 -11.81 6.94 -10.20
CA ALA A 161 -12.60 6.81 -11.42
C ALA A 161 -11.90 5.95 -12.48
N PHE A 162 -10.67 6.28 -12.86
CA PHE A 162 -9.96 5.53 -13.91
C PHE A 162 -9.60 4.11 -13.48
N PHE A 163 -8.90 3.93 -12.36
CA PHE A 163 -8.55 2.58 -11.90
C PHE A 163 -9.75 1.81 -11.37
N GLY A 164 -10.74 2.47 -10.78
CA GLY A 164 -11.99 1.82 -10.38
C GLY A 164 -12.77 1.30 -11.59
N LEU A 165 -12.79 2.03 -12.71
CA LEU A 165 -13.37 1.55 -13.96
C LEU A 165 -12.61 0.33 -14.50
N LEU A 166 -11.28 0.37 -14.52
CA LEU A 166 -10.46 -0.77 -14.95
C LEU A 166 -10.66 -1.99 -14.06
N LEU A 167 -10.74 -1.80 -12.74
CA LEU A 167 -11.01 -2.86 -11.78
C LEU A 167 -12.42 -3.44 -11.99
N ALA A 168 -13.43 -2.58 -12.12
CA ALA A 168 -14.81 -3.00 -12.37
C ALA A 168 -14.91 -3.79 -13.69
N LEU A 169 -14.23 -3.32 -14.75
CA LEU A 169 -14.14 -4.03 -16.01
C LEU A 169 -13.40 -5.37 -15.88
N GLY A 170 -12.29 -5.41 -15.14
CA GLY A 170 -11.54 -6.64 -14.86
C GLY A 170 -12.38 -7.68 -14.13
N ILE A 171 -13.11 -7.26 -13.10
CA ILE A 171 -14.06 -8.12 -12.38
C ILE A 171 -15.19 -8.56 -13.31
N LEU A 172 -15.70 -7.68 -14.18
CA LEU A 172 -16.73 -8.01 -15.16
C LEU A 172 -16.25 -9.04 -16.18
N ILE A 173 -15.01 -8.91 -16.65
CA ILE A 173 -14.37 -9.88 -17.56
C ILE A 173 -14.20 -11.22 -16.85
N LEU A 174 -13.71 -11.25 -15.61
CA LEU A 174 -13.60 -12.47 -14.81
C LEU A 174 -14.96 -13.11 -14.53
N ARG A 175 -16.02 -12.30 -14.41
CA ARG A 175 -17.39 -12.78 -14.23
C ARG A 175 -17.93 -13.50 -15.47
N PHE A 176 -17.50 -13.12 -16.66
CA PHE A 176 -17.90 -13.76 -17.92
C PHE A 176 -16.87 -14.77 -18.45
N GLY A 177 -15.64 -14.75 -17.95
CA GLY A 177 -14.60 -15.73 -18.22
C GLY A 177 -14.65 -16.92 -17.25
N THR A 178 -13.95 -18.00 -17.59
CA THR A 178 -13.72 -19.13 -16.68
C THR A 178 -12.69 -18.72 -15.63
N PRO A 179 -12.93 -18.92 -14.32
CA PRO A 179 -11.91 -18.63 -13.31
C PRO A 179 -10.67 -19.48 -13.57
N PRO A 180 -9.45 -18.95 -13.35
CA PRO A 180 -8.25 -19.77 -13.38
C PRO A 180 -8.39 -20.91 -12.37
N ALA A 181 -7.93 -22.11 -12.72
CA ALA A 181 -7.97 -23.26 -11.83
C ALA A 181 -7.13 -22.97 -10.58
N THR A 182 -7.78 -22.55 -9.49
CA THR A 182 -7.16 -22.44 -8.18
C THR A 182 -7.02 -23.84 -7.60
N ALA A 183 -5.80 -24.25 -7.24
CA ALA A 183 -5.60 -25.46 -6.48
C ALA A 183 -6.43 -25.40 -5.19
N PRO A 184 -7.19 -26.46 -4.82
CA PRO A 184 -7.95 -26.46 -3.59
C PRO A 184 -6.98 -26.43 -2.41
N VAL A 185 -7.07 -25.37 -1.60
CA VAL A 185 -6.36 -25.30 -0.30
C VAL A 185 -7.30 -25.81 0.76
N SER A 186 -6.96 -26.97 1.34
CA SER A 186 -7.64 -27.48 2.54
C SER A 186 -7.18 -26.69 3.75
N THR A 187 -8.06 -25.86 4.33
CA THR A 187 -7.78 -25.20 5.62
C THR A 187 -8.31 -26.06 6.77
N PRO A 188 -7.66 -26.07 7.95
CA PRO A 188 -8.06 -26.87 9.11
C PRO A 188 -9.52 -26.66 9.58
N LEU A 189 -10.10 -25.50 9.27
CA LEU A 189 -11.47 -25.12 9.62
C LEU A 189 -12.53 -25.57 8.60
N HIS A 190 -12.11 -26.04 7.41
CA HIS A 190 -13.00 -26.55 6.36
C HIS A 190 -12.40 -27.82 5.73
N PRO A 191 -12.59 -28.99 6.36
CA PRO A 191 -12.07 -30.27 5.84
C PRO A 191 -12.88 -30.84 4.66
N SER A 192 -14.00 -30.22 4.30
CA SER A 192 -14.85 -30.66 3.18
C SER A 192 -15.33 -29.47 2.33
N VAL A 193 -15.21 -29.65 1.01
CA VAL A 193 -15.72 -28.73 -0.01
C VAL A 193 -17.26 -28.73 0.03
N PRO A 194 -17.94 -27.57 0.18
CA PRO A 194 -19.40 -27.54 0.14
C PRO A 194 -19.88 -27.92 -1.27
N GLY A 195 -20.54 -29.08 -1.40
CA GLY A 195 -21.15 -29.50 -2.66
C GLY A 195 -21.45 -30.98 -2.83
N SER A 196 -21.13 -31.85 -1.87
CA SER A 196 -21.24 -33.30 -2.09
C SER A 196 -22.61 -33.93 -1.82
N HIS A 197 -23.66 -33.21 -1.40
CA HIS A 197 -25.00 -33.83 -1.29
C HIS A 197 -26.15 -32.88 -1.65
N HIS A 198 -26.80 -33.22 -2.76
CA HIS A 198 -28.18 -32.96 -3.19
C HIS A 198 -28.80 -31.55 -3.10
N HIS A 199 -29.00 -30.97 -4.29
CA HIS A 199 -30.11 -30.13 -4.75
C HIS A 199 -30.93 -29.34 -3.71
N GLN A 200 -30.62 -28.05 -3.61
CA GLN A 200 -31.68 -27.05 -3.64
C GLN A 200 -31.22 -25.88 -4.51
N TYR A 201 -31.99 -25.62 -5.57
CA TYR A 201 -31.78 -24.53 -6.51
C TYR A 201 -31.93 -23.20 -5.77
N ALA A 202 -30.88 -22.73 -5.10
CA ALA A 202 -30.70 -21.30 -4.90
C ALA A 202 -30.50 -20.72 -6.31
N ALA A 203 -31.58 -20.22 -6.91
CA ALA A 203 -31.53 -19.54 -8.19
C ALA A 203 -30.38 -18.54 -8.15
N LYS A 204 -29.33 -18.79 -8.94
CA LYS A 204 -28.16 -17.92 -9.04
C LYS A 204 -28.65 -16.58 -9.59
N ARG A 205 -29.07 -15.67 -8.72
CA ARG A 205 -29.35 -14.29 -9.09
C ARG A 205 -28.11 -13.75 -9.77
N THR A 206 -28.26 -13.23 -10.98
CA THR A 206 -27.14 -12.55 -11.64
C THR A 206 -26.85 -11.27 -10.87
N TRP A 207 -25.59 -10.85 -10.78
CA TRP A 207 -25.24 -9.55 -10.16
C TRP A 207 -26.03 -8.37 -10.77
N ALA A 208 -26.51 -8.49 -12.01
CA ALA A 208 -27.41 -7.53 -12.64
C ALA A 208 -28.75 -7.39 -11.89
N GLN A 209 -29.31 -8.51 -11.41
CA GLN A 209 -30.53 -8.54 -10.61
C GLN A 209 -30.30 -8.12 -9.15
N MET A 210 -29.03 -8.02 -8.70
CA MET A 210 -28.68 -7.54 -7.36
C MET A 210 -28.37 -6.04 -7.32
N THR A 211 -28.22 -5.38 -8.47
CA THR A 211 -27.80 -3.97 -8.60
C THR A 211 -28.85 -3.07 -9.25
N GLU A 212 -30.07 -3.59 -9.46
CA GLU A 212 -31.21 -2.78 -9.89
C GLU A 212 -31.51 -1.68 -8.84
N GLY A 213 -31.42 -0.43 -9.27
CA GLY A 213 -31.84 0.75 -8.49
C GLY A 213 -30.79 1.40 -7.59
N THR A 214 -29.52 0.97 -7.61
CA THR A 214 -28.52 1.42 -6.60
C THR A 214 -27.67 2.63 -6.98
N VAL A 215 -27.91 3.29 -8.12
CA VAL A 215 -27.09 4.44 -8.51
C VAL A 215 -27.94 5.57 -9.12
N ASN A 216 -28.11 6.65 -8.34
CA ASN A 216 -28.56 7.95 -8.83
C ASN A 216 -27.38 8.93 -8.72
N PRO A 217 -26.61 9.15 -9.80
CA PRO A 217 -25.52 10.10 -9.77
C PRO A 217 -26.04 11.48 -10.15
N THR A 218 -26.57 12.22 -9.18
CA THR A 218 -26.68 13.68 -9.29
C THR A 218 -25.94 14.31 -8.12
N LEU A 219 -24.63 14.46 -8.31
CA LEU A 219 -23.81 15.36 -7.51
C LEU A 219 -23.52 16.59 -8.35
N SER A 220 -24.24 17.69 -8.08
CA SER A 220 -23.88 19.00 -8.61
C SER A 220 -22.88 19.64 -7.66
N VAL A 221 -21.58 19.46 -7.92
CA VAL A 221 -20.58 20.37 -7.37
C VAL A 221 -20.62 21.59 -8.28
N ARG A 222 -21.19 22.71 -7.79
CA ARG A 222 -20.99 24.00 -8.47
C ARG A 222 -19.51 24.35 -8.32
N SER A 223 -18.86 24.46 -9.45
CA SER A 223 -17.45 24.79 -9.57
C SER A 223 -17.34 25.93 -10.56
N ASN A 224 -16.58 26.98 -10.24
CA ASN A 224 -16.24 28.05 -11.18
C ASN A 224 -15.18 27.61 -12.20
N VAL A 225 -14.63 26.40 -12.02
CA VAL A 225 -13.69 25.78 -12.95
C VAL A 225 -14.47 25.16 -14.11
N ALA A 226 -14.04 25.46 -15.34
CA ALA A 226 -14.66 24.93 -16.53
C ALA A 226 -14.66 23.39 -16.53
N TRP A 227 -15.80 22.81 -16.87
CA TRP A 227 -16.10 21.37 -16.74
C TRP A 227 -15.09 20.44 -17.45
N PHE A 228 -14.42 20.93 -18.50
CA PHE A 228 -13.45 20.16 -19.27
C PHE A 228 -12.03 20.16 -18.68
N VAL A 229 -11.72 21.08 -17.76
CA VAL A 229 -10.34 21.28 -17.25
C VAL A 229 -9.84 20.02 -16.55
N VAL A 230 -10.61 19.51 -15.58
CA VAL A 230 -10.24 18.31 -14.82
C VAL A 230 -10.08 17.09 -15.72
N PRO A 231 -11.07 16.73 -16.58
CA PRO A 231 -10.90 15.63 -17.54
C PRO A 231 -9.68 15.81 -18.45
N THR A 232 -9.43 17.03 -18.95
CA THR A 232 -8.31 17.30 -19.85
C THR A 232 -6.97 17.08 -19.16
N ILE A 233 -6.81 17.57 -17.92
CA ILE A 233 -5.61 17.34 -17.11
C ILE A 233 -5.42 15.85 -16.88
N SER A 234 -6.45 15.14 -16.41
CA SER A 234 -6.38 13.70 -16.13
C SER A 234 -6.04 12.88 -17.38
N CYS A 235 -6.72 13.12 -18.50
CA CYS A 235 -6.45 12.43 -19.76
C CYS A 235 -5.05 12.72 -20.30
N SER A 236 -4.55 13.96 -20.15
CA SER A 236 -3.20 14.33 -20.56
C SER A 236 -2.15 13.59 -19.72
N VAL A 237 -2.33 13.52 -18.39
CA VAL A 237 -1.44 12.76 -17.50
C VAL A 237 -1.42 11.28 -17.87
N LEU A 238 -2.58 10.68 -18.13
CA LEU A 238 -2.68 9.28 -18.55
C LEU A 238 -2.01 9.06 -19.90
N ALA A 239 -2.26 9.93 -20.88
CA ALA A 239 -1.65 9.84 -22.21
C ALA A 239 -0.12 9.94 -22.16
N LEU A 240 0.42 10.89 -21.39
CA LEU A 240 1.86 11.04 -21.18
C LEU A 240 2.46 9.81 -20.48
N SER A 241 1.76 9.26 -19.49
CA SER A 241 2.19 8.06 -18.77
C SER A 241 2.22 6.83 -19.69
N SER A 242 1.17 6.65 -20.51
CA SER A 242 1.11 5.59 -21.52
C SER A 242 2.21 5.76 -22.56
N PHE A 243 2.44 6.98 -23.05
CA PHE A 243 3.50 7.27 -24.02
C PHE A 243 4.89 6.97 -23.45
N TRP A 244 5.17 7.36 -22.20
CA TRP A 244 6.41 7.02 -21.50
C TRP A 244 6.61 5.51 -21.44
N PHE A 245 5.59 4.78 -20.99
CA PHE A 245 5.65 3.33 -20.84
C PHE A 245 5.85 2.61 -22.19
N LEU A 246 5.11 3.01 -23.23
CA LEU A 246 5.31 2.50 -24.58
C LEU A 246 6.71 2.81 -25.13
N GLY A 247 7.24 4.00 -24.84
CA GLY A 247 8.61 4.38 -25.18
C GLY A 247 9.65 3.50 -24.47
N PHE A 248 9.44 3.19 -23.19
CA PHE A 248 10.27 2.25 -22.44
C PHE A 248 10.23 0.85 -23.07
N LEU A 249 9.04 0.32 -23.38
CA LEU A 249 8.88 -0.98 -24.04
C LEU A 249 9.57 -1.01 -25.41
N ALA A 250 9.41 0.05 -26.21
CA ALA A 250 10.07 0.17 -27.51
C ALA A 250 11.60 0.19 -27.37
N ARG A 251 12.13 0.91 -26.36
CA ARG A 251 13.56 0.93 -26.04
C ARG A 251 14.05 -0.45 -25.58
N ALA A 252 13.31 -1.12 -24.71
CA ALA A 252 13.63 -2.46 -24.22
C ALA A 252 13.69 -3.46 -25.37
N LYS A 253 12.65 -3.52 -26.22
CA LYS A 253 12.60 -4.36 -27.41
C LYS A 253 13.71 -4.03 -28.42
N ARG A 254 14.06 -2.76 -28.57
CA ARG A 254 15.17 -2.34 -29.44
C ARG A 254 16.52 -2.84 -28.90
N ARG A 255 16.72 -2.81 -27.58
CA ARG A 255 17.93 -3.29 -26.93
C ARG A 255 18.02 -4.81 -26.96
N GLU A 256 16.90 -5.50 -26.76
CA GLU A 256 16.75 -6.93 -26.96
C GLU A 256 17.19 -7.36 -28.37
N ARG A 257 16.64 -6.73 -29.41
CA ARG A 257 16.99 -7.05 -30.81
C ARG A 257 18.45 -6.73 -31.18
N LYS A 258 19.03 -5.66 -30.63
CA LYS A 258 20.37 -5.20 -31.03
C LYS A 258 21.50 -5.79 -30.20
N ARG A 259 21.26 -6.08 -28.92
CA ARG A 259 22.28 -6.50 -27.96
C ARG A 259 21.99 -7.87 -27.35
N HIS A 260 20.88 -8.53 -27.71
CA HIS A 260 20.45 -9.80 -27.14
C HIS A 260 20.38 -9.75 -25.61
N GLN A 261 19.97 -8.59 -25.08
CA GLN A 261 19.83 -8.34 -23.64
C GLN A 261 18.37 -8.17 -23.27
N GLU A 262 17.92 -8.84 -22.21
CA GLU A 262 16.61 -8.63 -21.61
C GLU A 262 16.73 -7.78 -20.35
N PHE A 263 15.66 -7.04 -20.05
CA PHE A 263 15.55 -6.29 -18.81
C PHE A 263 15.03 -7.24 -17.73
N VAL A 264 15.87 -7.51 -16.72
CA VAL A 264 15.52 -8.41 -15.63
C VAL A 264 15.54 -7.62 -14.32
N ILE A 265 14.50 -7.84 -13.53
CA ILE A 265 14.40 -7.34 -12.17
C ILE A 265 14.87 -8.48 -11.27
N GLU A 266 16.08 -8.36 -10.75
CA GLU A 266 16.64 -9.32 -9.80
C GLU A 266 16.24 -8.89 -8.39
N ARG A 267 15.73 -9.84 -7.62
CA ARG A 267 15.28 -9.63 -6.25
C ARG A 267 16.12 -10.52 -5.35
N SER A 268 16.98 -9.90 -4.54
CA SER A 268 17.84 -10.60 -3.60
C SER A 268 17.28 -10.40 -2.19
N PRO A 269 16.57 -11.39 -1.62
CA PRO A 269 16.09 -11.32 -0.25
C PRO A 269 17.27 -11.48 0.73
N GLU A 270 17.40 -10.55 1.67
CA GLU A 270 18.31 -10.67 2.80
C GLU A 270 17.51 -11.07 4.04
N PHE A 271 18.03 -12.05 4.77
CA PHE A 271 17.40 -12.60 5.97
C PHE A 271 18.30 -12.36 7.17
N GLU A 272 17.71 -11.90 8.27
CA GLU A 272 18.35 -11.88 9.58
C GLU A 272 17.64 -12.85 10.53
N PHE A 273 18.34 -13.31 11.57
CA PHE A 273 17.72 -14.13 12.59
C PHE A 273 16.77 -13.28 13.45
N ALA A 274 15.56 -13.77 13.72
CA ALA A 274 14.69 -13.17 14.72
C ALA A 274 15.45 -13.10 16.06
N GLU A 275 15.55 -11.91 16.66
CA GLU A 275 15.93 -11.81 18.07
C GLU A 275 14.91 -12.61 18.89
N GLY A 276 15.39 -13.67 19.53
CA GLY A 276 14.58 -14.41 20.49
C GLY A 276 14.31 -13.51 21.69
N ASP A 277 13.06 -13.47 22.15
CA ASP A 277 12.64 -12.81 23.38
C ASP A 277 13.42 -13.41 24.57
N ASP A 278 14.55 -12.81 24.94
CA ASP A 278 15.36 -13.17 26.10
C ASP A 278 14.79 -12.52 27.36
N GLY A 279 13.52 -12.80 27.63
CA GLY A 279 12.80 -12.43 28.85
C GLY A 279 13.05 -13.35 30.04
N PHE A 280 14.12 -14.17 30.06
CA PHE A 280 14.42 -15.06 31.19
C PHE A 280 15.86 -14.91 31.70
N HIS A 281 16.05 -14.01 32.67
CA HIS A 281 17.21 -14.07 33.56
C HIS A 281 17.02 -15.21 34.56
N GLY A 282 17.71 -16.34 34.36
CA GLY A 282 17.78 -17.38 35.37
C GLY A 282 18.63 -18.59 34.98
N GLY A 283 19.80 -18.69 35.63
CA GLY A 283 20.53 -19.95 35.79
C GLY A 283 21.78 -20.09 34.92
N GLU A 284 22.94 -19.79 35.49
CA GLU A 284 24.21 -20.33 35.04
C GLU A 284 24.17 -21.86 35.17
N ASP A 285 24.10 -22.58 34.05
CA ASP A 285 24.63 -23.93 33.96
C ASP A 285 25.11 -24.20 32.54
N GLY A 286 26.27 -24.85 32.47
CA GLY A 286 27.12 -24.88 31.30
C GLY A 286 26.57 -25.65 30.10
N ASN A 287 27.14 -25.28 28.95
CA ASN A 287 27.15 -26.02 27.69
C ASN A 287 25.88 -25.89 26.82
N ASP A 288 25.59 -24.68 26.33
CA ASP A 288 24.53 -24.45 25.33
C ASP A 288 25.04 -23.68 24.10
N ALA A 289 25.81 -24.36 23.26
CA ALA A 289 26.02 -23.98 21.86
C ALA A 289 24.90 -24.61 21.00
N GLY A 290 23.65 -24.22 21.23
CA GLY A 290 22.57 -24.81 20.42
C GLY A 290 21.16 -24.54 20.86
N ARG A 291 20.69 -23.30 20.73
CA ARG A 291 19.31 -22.94 20.31
C ARG A 291 19.11 -21.42 20.37
N ARG A 292 19.66 -20.71 19.39
CA ARG A 292 19.07 -19.43 18.96
C ARG A 292 17.81 -19.79 18.16
N ALA A 293 16.70 -20.01 18.85
CA ALA A 293 15.42 -20.41 18.28
C ALA A 293 14.66 -19.22 17.67
N GLY A 294 15.37 -18.38 16.90
CA GLY A 294 14.75 -17.33 16.10
C GLY A 294 14.62 -17.81 14.66
N GLY A 295 13.40 -17.81 14.11
CA GLY A 295 13.21 -18.03 12.68
C GLY A 295 13.95 -16.97 11.84
N LEU A 296 14.27 -17.27 10.58
CA LEU A 296 14.78 -16.26 9.66
C LEU A 296 13.66 -15.26 9.33
N ILE A 297 13.90 -13.99 9.60
CA ILE A 297 13.02 -12.89 9.20
C ILE A 297 13.60 -12.29 7.92
N LEU A 298 12.78 -12.19 6.88
CA LEU A 298 13.11 -11.40 5.69
C LEU A 298 13.23 -9.92 6.11
N THR A 299 14.44 -9.37 6.12
CA THR A 299 14.69 -8.01 6.60
C THR A 299 14.56 -6.98 5.49
N HIS A 300 15.14 -7.25 4.31
CA HIS A 300 14.89 -6.43 3.13
C HIS A 300 15.09 -7.22 1.82
N GLU A 301 14.39 -6.79 0.78
CA GLU A 301 14.55 -7.29 -0.58
C GLU A 301 15.31 -6.23 -1.39
N THR A 302 16.55 -6.51 -1.75
CA THR A 302 17.32 -5.62 -2.63
C THR A 302 16.90 -5.88 -4.07
N VAL A 303 16.34 -4.86 -4.71
CA VAL A 303 15.88 -4.94 -6.11
C VAL A 303 16.92 -4.32 -7.04
N SER A 304 17.54 -5.15 -7.87
CA SER A 304 18.54 -4.74 -8.86
C SER A 304 17.97 -4.76 -10.27
N HIS A 305 18.28 -3.73 -11.05
CA HIS A 305 17.83 -3.60 -12.44
C HIS A 305 18.99 -3.91 -13.38
N VAL A 306 18.99 -5.11 -13.95
CA VAL A 306 20.11 -5.62 -14.75
C VAL A 306 19.65 -5.87 -16.19
N TRP A 307 20.52 -5.51 -17.14
CA TRP A 307 20.36 -5.91 -18.54
C TRP A 307 21.20 -7.16 -18.76
N ARG A 308 20.56 -8.32 -18.76
CA ARG A 308 21.22 -9.62 -18.80
C ARG A 308 21.18 -10.20 -20.22
N GLY A 309 22.24 -10.88 -20.65
CA GLY A 309 22.28 -11.52 -21.96
C GLY A 309 21.34 -12.72 -22.02
N LYS A 310 20.66 -12.94 -23.15
CA LYS A 310 19.77 -14.10 -23.37
C LYS A 310 20.49 -15.42 -23.10
N ASP A 311 21.69 -15.58 -23.66
CA ASP A 311 22.48 -16.80 -23.55
C ASP A 311 22.82 -17.15 -22.09
N THR A 312 23.14 -16.15 -21.26
CA THR A 312 23.41 -16.38 -19.83
C THR A 312 22.17 -16.82 -19.06
N MET A 313 20.98 -16.33 -19.43
CA MET A 313 19.73 -16.77 -18.81
C MET A 313 19.29 -18.16 -19.27
N GLU A 314 19.55 -18.50 -20.53
CA GLU A 314 19.26 -19.85 -21.04
C GLU A 314 20.16 -20.88 -20.38
N LEU A 315 21.45 -20.59 -20.20
CA LEU A 315 22.38 -21.46 -19.47
C LEU A 315 21.96 -21.67 -18.01
N GLU A 316 21.54 -20.62 -17.31
CA GLU A 316 21.01 -20.78 -15.95
C GLU A 316 19.71 -21.58 -15.91
N ARG A 317 18.76 -21.33 -16.83
CA ARG A 317 17.54 -22.15 -16.90
C ARG A 317 17.83 -23.62 -17.20
N MET A 318 18.88 -23.90 -17.98
CA MET A 318 19.34 -25.27 -18.23
C MET A 318 20.00 -25.88 -16.99
N ALA A 319 20.69 -25.08 -16.18
CA ALA A 319 21.30 -25.52 -14.93
C ALA A 319 20.27 -25.76 -13.81
N ASP A 320 19.23 -24.91 -13.75
CA ASP A 320 18.12 -25.01 -12.78
C ASP A 320 16.99 -25.94 -13.25
N ALA A 321 17.05 -26.45 -14.48
CA ALA A 321 16.10 -27.44 -14.95
C ALA A 321 16.21 -28.70 -14.06
N PRO A 322 15.10 -29.21 -13.50
CA PRO A 322 15.15 -30.46 -12.77
C PRO A 322 15.68 -31.53 -13.73
N VAL A 323 16.81 -32.12 -13.38
CA VAL A 323 17.40 -33.24 -14.11
C VAL A 323 16.27 -34.25 -14.33
N ALA A 324 15.93 -34.47 -15.61
CA ALA A 324 14.92 -35.45 -16.00
C ALA A 324 15.17 -36.75 -15.23
N GLU A 325 14.13 -37.27 -14.59
CA GLU A 325 14.10 -38.49 -13.78
C GLU A 325 15.15 -39.52 -14.19
N VAL A 326 16.33 -39.46 -13.57
CA VAL A 326 17.14 -40.64 -13.37
C VAL A 326 16.38 -41.41 -12.30
N GLN A 327 15.78 -42.54 -12.70
CA GLN A 327 15.07 -43.48 -11.84
C GLN A 327 15.72 -43.53 -10.45
N LYS A 328 15.08 -42.89 -9.47
CA LYS A 328 15.41 -43.11 -8.06
C LYS A 328 15.19 -44.60 -7.79
N PRO A 329 16.14 -45.33 -7.19
CA PRO A 329 15.82 -46.64 -6.63
C PRO A 329 14.65 -46.48 -5.64
N PRO A 330 13.77 -47.49 -5.52
CA PRO A 330 12.53 -47.36 -4.76
C PRO A 330 12.82 -46.80 -3.36
N ALA A 331 12.16 -45.68 -3.06
CA ALA A 331 12.30 -45.00 -1.79
C ALA A 331 11.96 -45.98 -0.64
N PHE A 332 12.81 -46.00 0.37
CA PHE A 332 12.52 -46.67 1.63
C PHE A 332 11.20 -46.11 2.17
N VAL A 333 10.17 -46.96 2.29
CA VAL A 333 8.90 -46.54 2.88
C VAL A 333 9.15 -46.31 4.37
N ASN A 334 9.26 -45.05 4.76
CA ASN A 334 9.24 -44.67 6.16
C ASN A 334 7.79 -44.80 6.64
N ASN A 335 7.48 -45.89 7.36
CA ASN A 335 6.15 -46.18 7.90
C ASN A 335 5.73 -45.26 9.07
N ASN A 336 6.46 -44.17 9.34
CA ASN A 336 6.07 -43.20 10.35
C ASN A 336 4.93 -42.30 9.82
N PRO A 337 3.71 -42.36 10.40
CA PRO A 337 2.58 -41.54 9.95
C PRO A 337 2.78 -40.03 10.18
N TYR A 338 3.86 -39.62 10.84
CA TYR A 338 4.18 -38.22 11.16
C TYR A 338 5.37 -37.65 10.38
N ALA A 339 5.89 -38.37 9.37
CA ALA A 339 7.02 -37.91 8.57
C ALA A 339 6.72 -36.55 7.89
N GLY A 340 7.58 -35.55 8.09
CA GLY A 340 7.41 -34.20 7.53
C GLY A 340 6.52 -33.25 8.35
N THR A 341 6.27 -33.57 9.63
CA THR A 341 5.58 -32.67 10.57
C THR A 341 6.44 -32.41 11.81
N ASP A 342 6.10 -31.37 12.57
CA ASP A 342 6.80 -31.01 13.83
C ASP A 342 6.74 -32.12 14.91
N PHE A 343 5.93 -33.16 14.70
CA PHE A 343 5.74 -34.33 15.57
C PHE A 343 6.51 -35.58 15.10
N GLU A 344 7.35 -35.47 14.06
CA GLU A 344 8.08 -36.62 13.49
C GLU A 344 8.93 -37.38 14.54
N GLY A 345 9.35 -36.70 15.61
CA GLY A 345 10.09 -37.29 16.74
C GLY A 345 9.26 -38.03 17.81
N MET A 346 7.92 -37.97 17.78
CA MET A 346 7.06 -38.66 18.75
C MET A 346 6.73 -40.11 18.38
N GLY A 347 7.05 -40.54 17.16
CA GLY A 347 6.88 -41.91 16.69
C GLY A 347 8.18 -42.72 16.77
N ARG A 348 8.62 -43.06 17.99
CA ARG A 348 9.63 -44.10 18.24
C ARG A 348 9.11 -45.10 19.25
#